data_AF-A0A5A8ADW6-F1
#
_entry.id   AF-A0A5A8ADW6-F1
#
_cell.length_a   1.000
_cell.length_b   1.000
_cell.length_c   1.000
_cell.angle_alpha   90.00
_cell.angle_beta   90.00
_cell.angle_gamma   90.00
#
_symmetry.space_group_name_H-M   'P 1'
#
loop_
_entity.id
_entity.type
_entity.pdbx_description
1 polymer ?
#
loop_
_entity_poly.entity_id
_entity_poly.type
_entity_poly.pdbx_seq_one_letter_code
_entity_poly.pdbx_strand_id
1 'polypeptide(L)'
;MDEIFNKRHADFLGKDSLRYAELYDIMRRPLIDKNELASLMRVDVRKINKMITNKLFPEELIRGGYEYRKKGFKLALFKRELTYKWLVSED
;
A
#
# COMPACT_ATOMS: atom_id res chain seq x y z
N MET A 1 3.16 27.37 -31.33
CA MET A 1 2.11 27.37 -30.29
C MET A 1 1.56 25.96 -30.08
N ASP A 2 1.41 25.16 -31.14
CA ASP A 2 0.89 23.77 -31.05
C ASP A 2 1.81 22.77 -30.34
N GLU A 3 3.14 22.90 -30.44
CA GLU A 3 4.07 21.97 -29.78
C GLU A 3 4.02 21.99 -28.25
N ILE A 4 3.82 23.17 -27.66
CA ILE A 4 3.75 23.32 -26.20
C ILE A 4 2.43 22.73 -25.67
N PHE A 5 1.34 22.93 -26.42
CA PHE A 5 0.04 22.37 -26.07
C PHE A 5 0.05 20.84 -26.18
N ASN A 6 0.60 20.29 -27.26
CA ASN A 6 0.75 18.85 -27.45
C ASN A 6 1.67 18.19 -26.42
N LYS A 7 2.79 18.82 -26.05
CA LYS A 7 3.68 18.32 -24.98
C LYS A 7 2.98 18.28 -23.62
N ARG A 8 2.27 19.34 -23.23
CA ARG A 8 1.52 19.36 -21.96
C ARG A 8 0.37 18.34 -21.94
N HIS A 9 -0.31 18.14 -23.07
CA HIS A 9 -1.37 17.15 -23.18
C HIS A 9 -0.82 15.72 -23.10
N ALA A 10 0.32 15.44 -23.73
CA ALA A 10 1.01 14.17 -23.64
C ALA A 10 1.54 13.89 -22.22
N ASP A 11 2.09 14.90 -21.55
CA ASP A 11 2.52 14.80 -20.15
C ASP A 11 1.35 14.56 -19.20
N PHE A 12 0.20 15.20 -19.46
CA PHE A 12 -1.02 15.00 -18.68
C PHE A 12 -1.59 13.59 -18.90
N LEU A 13 -1.69 13.12 -20.15
CA LEU A 13 -2.11 11.75 -20.46
C LEU A 13 -1.15 10.71 -19.87
N GLY A 14 0.16 10.97 -19.92
CA GLY A 14 1.18 10.13 -19.32
C GLY A 14 1.00 10.00 -17.80
N LYS A 15 0.78 11.12 -17.10
CA LYS A 15 0.52 11.11 -15.65
C LYS A 15 -0.76 10.38 -15.28
N ASP A 16 -1.85 10.62 -16.01
CA ASP A 16 -3.12 9.93 -15.74
C ASP A 16 -3.01 8.44 -16.02
N SER A 17 -2.37 8.03 -17.12
CA SER A 17 -2.17 6.62 -17.44
C SER A 17 -1.31 5.89 -16.38
N LEU A 18 -0.28 6.55 -15.83
CA LEU A 18 0.50 6.01 -14.72
C LEU A 18 -0.36 5.83 -13.47
N ARG A 19 -1.19 6.83 -13.15
CA ARG A 19 -2.07 6.81 -11.99
C ARG A 19 -3.16 5.73 -12.12
N TYR A 20 -3.69 5.53 -13.31
CA TYR A 20 -4.61 4.43 -13.62
C TYR A 20 -3.92 3.07 -13.54
N ALA A 21 -2.68 2.95 -14.02
CA ALA A 21 -1.91 1.71 -13.90
C ALA A 21 -1.61 1.36 -12.43
N GLU A 22 -1.24 2.35 -11.61
CA GLU A 22 -1.06 2.18 -10.17
C GLU A 22 -2.36 1.75 -9.48
N LEU A 23 -3.48 2.40 -9.80
CA LEU A 23 -4.81 2.04 -9.29
C LEU A 23 -5.23 0.62 -9.73
N TYR A 24 -4.92 0.24 -10.98
CA TYR A 24 -5.22 -1.08 -11.51
C TYR A 24 -4.37 -2.17 -10.83
N ASP A 25 -3.09 -1.91 -10.58
CA ASP A 25 -2.21 -2.81 -9.83
C ASP A 25 -2.59 -2.90 -8.34
N ILE A 26 -3.11 -1.82 -7.76
CA ILE A 26 -3.71 -1.84 -6.42
C ILE A 26 -4.94 -2.75 -6.41
N MET A 27 -5.82 -2.65 -7.42
CA MET A 27 -7.01 -3.50 -7.53
C MET A 27 -6.67 -4.97 -7.79
N ARG A 28 -5.62 -5.26 -8.57
CA ARG A 28 -5.21 -6.64 -8.92
C ARG A 28 -4.50 -7.36 -7.76
N ARG A 29 -3.84 -6.62 -6.87
CA ARG A 29 -3.23 -7.15 -5.63
C ARG A 29 -3.81 -6.43 -4.41
N PRO A 30 -5.02 -6.81 -3.96
CA PRO A 30 -5.71 -6.13 -2.87
C PRO A 30 -5.00 -6.30 -1.50
N LEU A 31 -4.01 -7.19 -1.43
CA LEU A 31 -3.25 -7.50 -0.23
C LEU A 31 -1.76 -7.31 -0.47
N ILE A 32 -1.07 -6.75 0.52
CA ILE A 32 0.40 -6.69 0.58
C ILE A 32 0.89 -7.53 1.75
N ASP A 33 2.10 -8.05 1.65
CA ASP A 33 2.76 -8.72 2.77
C ASP A 33 3.59 -7.74 3.62
N LYS A 34 4.19 -8.26 4.69
CA LYS A 34 5.05 -7.48 5.57
C LYS A 34 6.35 -6.98 4.91
N ASN A 35 6.81 -7.62 3.84
CA ASN A 35 8.03 -7.22 3.13
C ASN A 35 7.73 -6.04 2.19
N GLU A 36 6.61 -6.10 1.46
CA GLU A 36 6.09 -4.98 0.69
C GLU A 36 5.79 -3.79 1.60
N LEU A 37 5.14 -4.01 2.76
CA LEU A 37 4.89 -2.93 3.73
C LEU A 37 6.19 -2.31 4.27
N ALA A 38 7.20 -3.15 4.58
CA ALA A 38 8.51 -2.69 5.01
C ALA A 38 9.18 -1.80 3.95
N SER A 39 9.08 -2.18 2.68
CA SER A 39 9.56 -1.39 1.54
C SER A 39 8.83 -0.05 1.42
N LEU A 40 7.50 -0.06 1.51
CA LEU A 40 6.67 1.15 1.42
C LEU A 40 6.99 2.15 2.54
N MET A 41 7.15 1.66 3.77
CA MET A 41 7.48 2.48 4.94
C MET A 41 8.98 2.80 5.05
N ARG A 42 9.82 2.25 4.15
CA ARG A 42 11.29 2.35 4.21
C ARG A 42 11.89 1.93 5.56
N VAL A 43 11.39 0.85 6.14
CA VAL A 43 11.85 0.30 7.42
C VAL A 43 12.18 -1.18 7.31
N ASP A 44 12.94 -1.70 8.28
CA ASP A 44 13.20 -3.14 8.36
C ASP A 44 11.92 -3.95 8.60
N VAL A 45 11.86 -5.13 7.99
CA VAL A 45 10.82 -6.14 8.24
C VAL A 45 10.75 -6.52 9.72
N ARG A 46 11.87 -6.45 10.45
CA ARG A 46 11.90 -6.65 11.91
C ARG A 46 11.08 -5.59 12.65
N LYS A 47 11.15 -4.32 12.22
CA LYS A 47 10.36 -3.23 12.79
C LYS A 47 8.88 -3.44 12.53
N ILE A 48 8.51 -3.82 11.30
CA ILE A 48 7.13 -4.19 10.97
C ILE A 48 6.63 -5.33 11.87
N ASN A 49 7.41 -6.41 12.04
CA ASN A 49 7.02 -7.49 12.94
C ASN A 49 6.81 -7.03 14.38
N LYS A 50 7.67 -6.14 14.90
CA LYS A 50 7.49 -5.53 16.24
C LYS A 50 6.20 -4.71 16.30
N MET A 51 5.92 -3.89 15.28
CA MET A 51 4.69 -3.09 15.21
C MET A 51 3.43 -3.97 15.21
N ILE A 52 3.46 -5.09 14.47
CA ILE A 52 2.35 -6.06 14.49
C ILE A 52 2.22 -6.71 15.88
N THR A 53 3.33 -7.15 16.49
CA THR A 53 3.30 -7.76 17.84
C THR A 53 2.77 -6.80 18.90
N ASN A 54 3.14 -5.52 18.80
CA ASN A 54 2.70 -4.46 19.71
C ASN A 54 1.31 -3.90 19.37
N LYS A 55 0.61 -4.46 18.38
CA LYS A 55 -0.71 -4.02 17.92
C LYS A 55 -0.79 -2.54 17.51
N LEU A 56 0.26 -2.04 16.86
CA LEU A 56 0.35 -0.63 16.44
C LEU A 56 -0.38 -0.34 15.12
N PHE A 57 -0.80 -1.37 14.39
CA PHE A 57 -1.59 -1.18 13.17
C PHE A 57 -3.08 -1.30 13.51
N PRO A 58 -3.94 -0.46 12.92
CA PRO A 58 -5.39 -0.68 12.98
C PRO A 58 -5.77 -2.09 12.52
N GLU A 59 -6.65 -2.77 13.27
CA GLU A 59 -7.06 -4.14 12.95
C GLU A 59 -7.67 -4.28 11.56
N GLU A 60 -8.34 -3.22 11.09
CA GLU A 60 -8.99 -3.16 9.79
C GLU A 60 -8.01 -3.32 8.61
N LEU A 61 -6.75 -2.90 8.81
CA LEU A 61 -5.66 -3.05 7.84
C LEU A 61 -5.27 -4.52 7.68
N ILE A 62 -5.35 -5.31 8.75
CA ILE A 62 -4.86 -6.68 8.77
C ILE A 62 -5.99 -7.61 8.32
N ARG A 63 -5.71 -8.44 7.31
CA ARG A 63 -6.67 -9.45 6.87
C ARG A 63 -6.99 -10.43 8.01
N GLY A 64 -8.24 -10.39 8.49
CA GLY A 64 -8.72 -11.23 9.59
C GLY A 64 -8.34 -10.71 11.00
N GLY A 65 -7.74 -9.53 11.10
CA GLY A 65 -7.34 -8.92 12.38
C GLY A 65 -6.21 -9.65 13.11
N TYR A 66 -5.91 -9.23 14.33
CA TYR A 66 -4.88 -9.87 15.17
C TYR A 66 -5.27 -11.27 15.64
N GLU A 67 -6.57 -11.55 15.71
CA GLU A 67 -7.14 -12.85 16.09
C GLU A 67 -6.75 -13.96 15.10
N TYR A 68 -6.67 -13.65 13.80
CA TYR A 68 -6.26 -14.61 12.76
C TYR A 68 -4.82 -15.09 12.91
N ARG A 69 -3.93 -14.26 13.50
CA ARG A 69 -2.54 -14.62 13.77
C ARG A 69 -2.39 -15.64 14.90
N LYS A 70 -3.26 -15.60 15.90
CA LYS A 70 -3.23 -16.55 17.05
C LYS A 70 -3.48 -17.99 16.59
N LYS A 71 -4.15 -18.20 15.46
CA LYS A 71 -4.49 -19.52 14.90
C LYS A 71 -3.39 -20.14 14.03
N GLY A 72 -2.15 -19.64 14.07
CA GLY A 72 -1.00 -20.24 13.40
C GLY A 72 -0.74 -19.75 11.96
N PHE A 73 -1.55 -18.83 11.43
CA PHE A 73 -1.29 -18.21 10.13
C PHE A 73 -0.22 -17.12 10.26
N LYS A 74 1.02 -17.45 9.85
CA LYS A 74 2.21 -16.58 9.98
C LYS A 74 2.25 -15.41 8.97
N LEU A 75 1.45 -15.47 7.91
CA LEU A 75 1.40 -14.43 6.87
C LEU A 75 0.43 -13.33 7.28
N ALA A 76 0.95 -12.28 7.91
CA ALA A 76 0.20 -11.03 8.03
C ALA A 76 0.11 -10.39 6.64
N LEU A 77 -1.10 -10.41 6.09
CA LEU A 77 -1.45 -9.72 4.86
C LEU A 77 -2.23 -8.46 5.24
N PHE A 78 -1.88 -7.35 4.61
CA PHE A 78 -2.50 -6.06 4.84
C PHE A 78 -3.32 -5.67 3.62
N LYS A 79 -4.51 -5.08 3.82
CA LYS A 79 -5.32 -4.56 2.72
C LYS A 79 -4.63 -3.35 2.12
N ARG A 80 -4.15 -3.50 0.88
CA ARG A 80 -3.31 -2.53 0.18
C ARG A 80 -3.91 -1.12 0.20
N GLU A 81 -5.18 -1.01 -0.20
CA GLU A 81 -5.89 0.28 -0.28
C GLU A 81 -5.96 0.98 1.09
N LEU A 82 -6.35 0.25 2.14
CA LEU A 82 -6.45 0.82 3.47
C LEU A 82 -5.07 1.18 4.03
N THR A 83 -4.04 0.37 3.76
CA THR A 83 -2.67 0.69 4.15
C THR A 83 -2.21 2.00 3.51
N TYR A 84 -2.44 2.19 2.20
CA TYR A 84 -2.09 3.44 1.54
C TYR A 84 -2.85 4.64 2.10
N LYS A 85 -4.16 4.48 2.32
CA LYS A 85 -4.97 5.53 2.95
C LYS A 85 -4.44 5.90 4.33
N TRP A 86 -4.10 4.90 5.15
CA TRP A 86 -3.53 5.09 6.48
C TRP A 86 -2.18 5.81 6.44
N LEU A 87 -1.28 5.42 5.52
CA LEU A 87 0.02 6.07 5.35
C LEU A 87 -0.10 7.53 4.92
N VAL A 88 -1.06 7.85 4.05
CA VAL A 88 -1.28 9.22 3.55
C VAL A 88 -2.03 10.09 4.56
N SER A 89 -2.83 9.49 5.46
CA SER A 89 -3.57 10.23 6.48
C SER A 89 -2.74 10.67 7.69
N GLU A 90 -1.49 10.22 7.82
CA GLU A 90 -0.58 10.62 8.91
C GLU A 90 0.42 11.74 8.51
N ASP A 91 0.32 12.31 7.30
CA ASP A 91 0.97 13.57 6.88
C ASP A 91 -0.01 14.77 7.02
#